data_AF-A0A7K2MLG6-F1
#
_entry.id   AF-A0A7K2MLG6-F1
#
_cell.length_a   1.000
_cell.length_b   1.000
_cell.length_c   1.000
_cell.angle_alpha   90.00
_cell.angle_beta   90.00
_cell.angle_gamma   90.00
#
_symmetry.space_group_name_H-M   'P 1'
#
loop_
_entity.id
_entity.type
_entity.pdbx_description
1 polymer ?
#
loop_
_entity_poly.entity_id
_entity_poly.type
_entity_poly.pdbx_seq_one_letter_code
_entity_poly.pdbx_strand_id
1 'polypeptide(L)' 'WYWNTQSGPGTMTPHNAMVNGAGFGQTIRSINGSLECDGKNPAQVQSRVTKYQQFSQILGVSPGGNLYC' A
#
# COMPACT_ATOMS: atom_id res chain seq x y z
N TRP A 1 12.46 9.59 -2.97
CA TRP A 1 13.40 8.53 -3.42
C TRP A 1 12.80 7.14 -3.25
N TYR A 2 12.52 6.68 -2.01
CA TYR A 2 12.06 5.30 -1.74
C TYR A 2 10.86 4.87 -2.60
N TRP A 3 9.79 5.65 -2.59
CA TRP A 3 8.54 5.37 -3.32
C TRP A 3 8.72 5.03 -4.81
N ASN A 4 9.69 5.66 -5.47
CA ASN A 4 9.90 5.53 -6.91
C ASN A 4 11.03 4.56 -7.27
N THR A 5 11.80 4.06 -6.31
CA THR A 5 13.04 3.31 -6.62
C THR A 5 13.23 2.03 -5.81
N GLN A 6 12.56 1.88 -4.67
CA GLN A 6 12.78 0.77 -3.75
C GLN A 6 11.58 -0.15 -3.71
N SER A 7 11.84 -1.46 -3.78
CA SER A 7 10.82 -2.50 -3.58
C SER A 7 10.71 -2.95 -2.12
N GLY A 8 11.68 -2.62 -1.26
CA GLY A 8 11.68 -3.04 0.14
C GLY A 8 11.48 -4.57 0.29
N PRO A 9 10.62 -5.05 1.21
CA PRO A 9 10.29 -6.46 1.33
C PRO A 9 9.22 -6.94 0.32
N GLY A 10 8.76 -6.08 -0.58
CA GLY A 10 7.86 -6.43 -1.69
C GLY A 10 8.59 -6.76 -2.98
N THR A 11 7.84 -6.90 -4.07
CA THR A 11 8.37 -7.29 -5.40
C THR A 11 8.40 -6.13 -6.40
N MET A 12 7.87 -4.96 -6.05
CA MET A 12 7.82 -3.78 -6.92
C MET A 12 7.88 -2.48 -6.12
N THR A 13 8.19 -1.37 -6.80
CA THR A 13 8.13 -0.06 -6.16
C THR A 13 6.68 0.32 -5.84
N PRO A 14 6.43 1.07 -4.75
CA PRO A 14 5.12 1.62 -4.48
C PRO A 14 4.55 2.46 -5.64
N HIS A 15 5.40 3.19 -6.36
CA HIS A 15 5.00 3.90 -7.58
C HIS A 15 4.38 2.94 -8.61
N ASN A 16 5.11 1.88 -8.99
CA ASN A 16 4.65 0.90 -9.96
C ASN A 16 3.38 0.17 -9.50
N ALA A 17 3.24 -0.06 -8.19
CA ALA A 17 2.02 -0.65 -7.64
C ALA A 17 0.77 0.19 -7.92
N MET A 18 0.90 1.51 -7.85
CA MET A 18 -0.21 2.43 -8.10
C MET A 18 -0.45 2.65 -9.59
N VAL A 19 0.58 2.98 -10.37
CA VAL A 19 0.39 3.34 -11.79
C VAL A 19 0.03 2.15 -12.68
N ASN A 20 0.40 0.92 -12.27
CA ASN A 20 0.04 -0.30 -12.99
C ASN A 20 -1.19 -1.02 -12.40
N GLY A 21 -1.86 -0.43 -11.40
CA GLY A 21 -3.09 -0.99 -10.83
C GLY A 21 -2.90 -2.27 -9.99
N ALA A 22 -1.69 -2.57 -9.50
CA ALA A 22 -1.47 -3.71 -8.60
C ALA A 22 -2.12 -3.49 -7.21
N GLY A 23 -2.31 -2.23 -6.81
CA GLY A 23 -3.12 -1.82 -5.66
C GLY A 23 -2.32 -1.38 -4.44
N PHE A 24 -3.02 -0.71 -3.51
CA PHE A 24 -2.40 -0.09 -2.34
C PHE A 24 -1.73 -1.11 -1.40
N GLY A 25 -2.22 -2.35 -1.34
CA GLY A 25 -1.63 -3.42 -0.53
C GLY A 25 -0.17 -3.71 -0.89
N GLN A 26 0.22 -3.59 -2.17
CA GLN A 26 1.61 -3.75 -2.59
C GLN A 26 2.50 -2.60 -2.08
N THR A 27 1.95 -1.40 -1.90
CA THR A 27 2.69 -0.29 -1.28
C THR A 27 2.99 -0.55 0.19
N ILE A 28 2.02 -1.12 0.93
CA ILE A 28 2.21 -1.55 2.33
C ILE A 28 3.28 -2.63 2.37
N ARG A 29 3.18 -3.61 1.47
CA ARG A 29 4.16 -4.70 1.36
C ARG A 29 5.57 -4.18 1.11
N SER A 30 5.75 -3.24 0.19
CA SER A 30 7.06 -2.68 -0.12
C SER A 30 7.60 -1.72 0.94
N ILE A 31 6.79 -1.22 1.88
CA ILE A 31 7.26 -0.32 2.96
C ILE A 31 7.60 -1.08 4.24
N ASN A 32 6.73 -2.00 4.68
CA ASN A 32 6.95 -2.76 5.92
C ASN A 32 6.27 -4.15 5.90
N GLY A 33 6.15 -4.75 4.71
CA GLY A 33 5.40 -5.99 4.54
C GLY A 33 5.94 -7.19 5.30
N SER A 34 7.24 -7.22 5.59
CA SER A 34 7.85 -8.31 6.36
C SER A 34 7.30 -8.42 7.78
N LEU A 35 6.78 -7.33 8.36
CA LEU A 35 6.25 -7.25 9.72
C LEU A 35 4.72 -7.07 9.77
N GLU A 36 4.11 -6.57 8.69
CA GLU A 36 2.69 -6.21 8.71
C GLU A 36 1.79 -7.13 7.86
N CYS A 37 2.23 -7.49 6.65
CA CYS A 37 1.43 -8.27 5.72
C CYS A 37 1.35 -9.76 6.11
N ASP A 38 0.53 -10.52 5.39
CA ASP A 38 0.32 -11.96 5.55
C ASP A 38 -0.19 -12.30 6.96
N GLY A 39 -1.03 -11.42 7.51
CA GLY A 39 -1.65 -11.58 8.82
C GLY A 39 -0.75 -11.28 10.03
N LYS A 40 0.49 -10.79 9.81
CA LYS A 40 1.45 -10.52 10.89
C LYS A 40 1.05 -9.34 11.77
N ASN A 41 0.48 -8.29 11.17
CA ASN A 41 -0.10 -7.17 11.93
C ASN A 41 -1.34 -6.59 11.24
N PRO A 42 -2.50 -7.27 11.34
CA PRO A 42 -3.73 -6.86 10.66
C PRO A 42 -4.21 -5.46 11.08
N ALA A 43 -3.99 -5.07 12.34
CA ALA A 43 -4.37 -3.76 12.86
C ALA A 43 -3.59 -2.62 12.16
N GLN A 44 -2.29 -2.81 11.89
CA GLN A 44 -1.49 -1.82 11.19
C GLN A 44 -1.83 -1.73 9.71
N VAL A 45 -2.09 -2.86 9.05
CA VAL A 45 -2.58 -2.86 7.66
C VAL A 45 -3.90 -2.10 7.58
N GLN A 46 -4.85 -2.39 8.46
CA GLN A 46 -6.14 -1.68 8.53
C GLN A 46 -5.94 -0.18 8.74
N SER A 47 -5.08 0.22 9.68
CA SER A 47 -4.76 1.63 9.96
C SER A 47 -4.22 2.37 8.72
N ARG A 48 -3.37 1.71 7.93
CA ARG A 48 -2.85 2.27 6.66
C ARG A 48 -3.95 2.40 5.61
N VAL A 49 -4.77 1.37 5.44
CA VAL A 49 -5.88 1.38 4.48
C VAL A 49 -6.90 2.47 4.83
N THR A 50 -7.26 2.61 6.11
CA THR A 50 -8.17 3.67 6.56
C THR A 50 -7.64 5.06 6.23
N LYS A 51 -6.36 5.35 6.48
CA LYS A 51 -5.75 6.65 6.12
C LYS A 51 -5.71 6.88 4.62
N TYR A 52 -5.39 5.85 3.84
CA TYR A 52 -5.38 5.94 2.38
C TYR A 52 -6.78 6.23 1.82
N GLN A 53 -7.82 5.60 2.35
CA GLN A 53 -9.22 5.88 1.99
C GLN A 53 -9.62 7.31 2.35
N GLN A 54 -9.24 7.80 3.53
CA GLN A 54 -9.47 9.20 3.93
C GLN A 54 -8.78 10.18 2.98
N PHE A 55 -7.52 9.96 2.63
CA PHE A 55 -6.81 10.82 1.67
C PHE A 55 -7.43 10.75 0.27
N SER A 56 -7.82 9.56 -0.19
CA SER A 56 -8.51 9.40 -1.47
C SER A 56 -9.84 10.18 -1.50
N GLN A 57 -10.60 10.14 -0.40
CA GLN A 57 -11.84 10.90 -0.24
C GLN A 57 -11.60 12.41 -0.27
N ILE A 58 -10.59 12.91 0.44
CA ILE A 58 -10.21 14.33 0.44
C ILE A 58 -9.86 14.81 -0.97
N LEU A 59 -9.16 13.97 -1.74
CA LEU A 59 -8.75 14.28 -3.11
C LEU A 59 -9.84 14.03 -4.15
N GLY A 60 -11.00 13.50 -3.77
CA GLY A 60 -12.11 13.20 -4.68
C GLY A 60 -11.80 12.08 -5.68
N VAL A 61 -10.89 11.16 -5.34
CA VAL A 61 -10.48 10.04 -6.21
C VAL A 61 -10.88 8.69 -5.61
N SER A 62 -11.08 7.70 -6.49
CA SER A 62 -11.33 6.32 -6.03
C SER A 62 -10.05 5.72 -5.43
N PRO A 63 -10.12 5.05 -4.26
CA PRO A 63 -8.97 4.37 -3.68
C PRO A 63 -8.52 3.14 -4.49
N GLY A 64 -9.35 2.64 -5.41
CA GLY A 64 -9.07 1.43 -6.18
C GLY A 64 -9.24 0.13 -5.40
N GLY A 65 -8.80 -0.98 -5.98
CA GLY A 65 -8.86 -2.33 -5.41
C GLY A 65 -7.54 -2.78 -4.79
N ASN A 66 -7.50 -4.04 -4.32
CA ASN A 66 -6.31 -4.70 -3.75
C ASN A 66 -5.64 -3.85 -2.65
N LEU A 67 -6.46 -3.35 -1.71
CA LEU A 67 -6.00 -2.41 -0.68
C LEU A 67 -5.19 -3.07 0.44
N TYR A 68 -5.36 -4.37 0.64
CA TYR A 68 -4.78 -5.11 1.75
C TYR A 68 -3.62 -5.99 1.31
N CYS A 69 -2.76 -6.28 2.27
CA CYS A 69 -1.76 -7.33 2.28
C CYS A 69 -1.83 -7.99 3.68
#